data_AF-A0A5C4SGU4-F1
#
_entry.id   AF-A0A5C4SGU4-F1
#
_cell.length_a   1.000
_cell.length_b   1.000
_cell.length_c   1.000
_cell.angle_alpha   90.00
_cell.angle_beta   90.00
_cell.angle_gamma   90.00
#
_symmetry.space_group_name_H-M   'P 1'
#
loop_
_entity.id
_entity.type
_entity.pdbx_description
1 polymer ?
#
loop_
_entity_poly.entity_id
_entity_poly.type
_entity_poly.pdbx_seq_one_letter_code
_entity_poly.pdbx_strand_id
1 'polypeptide(L)'
;MLTNTPSNLSELPIYKKALDIFALSQNISTYLNDDLSALKPDGTEDHHIYFSGDIVQQSVSLAPEILNAELERHSDRKHKHIASLRRLTNRLYKNSYRLERSNSNGKDFLPILRSELKKFKKLQRKWLLTL
;
A
#
# COMPACT_ATOMS: atom_id res chain seq x y z
N MET A 1 11.96 5.71 9.69
CA MET A 1 11.41 7.05 9.94
C MET A 1 11.99 8.00 8.89
N LEU A 2 11.17 8.54 7.97
CA LEU A 2 11.59 9.48 6.93
C LEU A 2 11.74 10.88 7.55
N THR A 3 12.97 11.29 7.89
CA THR A 3 13.22 12.43 8.78
C THR A 3 13.25 13.82 8.12
N ASN A 4 13.08 13.96 6.79
CA ASN A 4 13.15 15.27 6.11
C ASN A 4 12.01 15.48 5.07
N THR A 5 10.76 15.24 5.45
CA THR A 5 9.62 15.63 4.58
C THR A 5 9.30 17.11 4.85
N PRO A 6 9.24 17.98 3.82
CA PRO A 6 8.78 19.36 3.99
C PRO A 6 7.40 19.39 4.64
N SER A 7 7.19 20.27 5.63
CA SER A 7 5.99 20.30 6.46
C SER A 7 4.70 20.48 5.65
N ASN A 8 4.75 21.24 4.56
CA ASN A 8 3.63 21.42 3.64
C ASN A 8 3.26 20.12 2.88
N LEU A 9 4.25 19.26 2.60
CA LEU A 9 4.03 18.00 1.88
C LEU A 9 3.54 16.88 2.80
N SER A 10 3.99 16.86 4.06
CA SER A 10 3.47 15.91 5.07
C SER A 10 2.00 16.15 5.41
N GLU A 11 1.50 17.36 5.17
CA GLU A 11 0.10 17.75 5.40
C GLU A 11 -0.84 17.37 4.25
N LEU A 12 -0.30 16.92 3.09
CA LEU A 12 -1.12 16.53 1.96
C LEU A 12 -2.08 15.39 2.33
N PRO A 13 -3.39 15.51 2.07
CA PRO A 13 -4.35 14.45 2.41
C PRO A 13 -4.01 13.10 1.79
N ILE A 14 -3.49 13.08 0.55
CA ILE A 14 -3.07 11.85 -0.11
C ILE A 14 -1.84 11.22 0.56
N TYR A 15 -0.90 12.03 1.05
CA TYR A 15 0.31 11.57 1.73
C TYR A 15 -0.05 10.93 3.08
N LYS A 16 -0.83 11.63 3.91
CA LYS A 16 -1.37 11.08 5.16
C LYS A 16 -2.12 9.77 4.90
N LYS A 17 -2.90 9.73 3.81
CA LYS A 17 -3.62 8.51 3.46
C LYS A 17 -2.72 7.35 3.05
N ALA A 18 -1.59 7.60 2.40
CA ALA A 18 -0.60 6.59 2.10
C ALA A 18 -0.01 5.99 3.39
N LEU A 19 0.27 6.83 4.40
CA LEU A 19 0.75 6.38 5.70
C LEU A 19 -0.27 5.52 6.43
N ASP A 20 -1.55 5.92 6.45
CA ASP A 20 -2.64 5.10 7.03
C ASP A 20 -2.71 3.71 6.37
N ILE A 21 -2.62 3.67 5.03
CA ILE A 21 -2.67 2.42 4.27
C ILE A 21 -1.47 1.55 4.58
N PHE A 22 -0.27 2.13 4.74
CA PHE A 22 0.92 1.39 5.13
C PHE A 22 0.75 0.79 6.53
N ALA A 23 0.36 1.58 7.52
CA ALA A 23 0.12 1.11 8.89
C ALA A 23 -0.93 -0.02 8.93
N LEU A 24 -2.04 0.15 8.21
CA LEU A 24 -3.07 -0.89 8.10
C LEU A 24 -2.53 -2.16 7.42
N SER A 25 -1.75 -2.02 6.35
CA SER A 25 -1.15 -3.16 5.64
C SER A 25 -0.17 -3.92 6.54
N GLN A 26 0.63 -3.21 7.35
CA GLN A 26 1.51 -3.83 8.36
C GLN A 26 0.70 -4.62 9.38
N ASN A 27 -0.34 -4.03 9.96
CA ASN A 27 -1.17 -4.72 10.97
C ASN A 27 -1.83 -5.99 10.40
N ILE A 28 -2.36 -5.91 9.18
CA ILE A 28 -2.93 -7.07 8.49
C ILE A 28 -1.85 -8.13 8.24
N SER A 29 -0.67 -7.73 7.78
CA SER A 29 0.42 -8.67 7.50
C SER A 29 0.96 -9.34 8.75
N THR A 30 1.06 -8.63 9.87
CA THR A 30 1.49 -9.20 11.16
C THR A 30 0.51 -10.29 11.59
N TYR A 31 -0.79 -9.99 11.59
CA TYR A 31 -1.81 -10.97 11.95
C TYR A 31 -1.79 -12.19 11.02
N LEU A 32 -1.71 -11.97 9.71
CA LEU A 32 -1.63 -13.06 8.73
C LEU A 32 -0.35 -13.90 8.88
N ASN A 33 0.76 -13.30 9.35
CA ASN A 33 2.01 -14.03 9.54
C ASN A 33 1.87 -15.09 10.65
N ASP A 34 1.20 -14.74 11.75
CA ASP A 34 0.95 -15.68 12.84
C ASP A 34 0.15 -16.91 12.37
N ASP A 35 -0.81 -16.71 11.46
CA ASP A 35 -1.64 -17.80 10.93
C ASP A 35 -0.98 -18.60 9.80
N LEU A 36 -0.12 -17.98 8.99
CA LEU A 36 0.35 -18.55 7.71
C LEU A 36 1.85 -18.93 7.69
N SER A 37 2.62 -18.60 8.73
CA SER A 37 4.08 -18.80 8.77
C SER A 37 4.51 -20.25 9.03
N ALA A 38 3.65 -21.05 9.64
CA ALA A 38 3.95 -22.46 9.89
C ALA A 38 3.98 -23.25 8.58
N LEU A 39 4.95 -24.17 8.47
CA LEU A 39 4.96 -25.15 7.40
C LEU A 39 3.77 -26.10 7.54
N LYS A 40 3.22 -26.52 6.40
CA LYS A 40 2.19 -27.55 6.33
C LYS A 40 2.79 -28.92 6.68
N PRO A 41 1.94 -29.94 6.95
CA PRO A 41 2.42 -31.30 7.25
C PRO A 41 3.32 -31.93 6.19
N ASP A 42 3.22 -31.48 4.93
CA ASP A 42 4.06 -31.91 3.80
C ASP A 42 5.37 -31.11 3.67
N GLY A 43 5.65 -30.18 4.60
CA GLY A 43 6.82 -29.32 4.60
C GLY A 43 6.73 -28.11 3.66
N THR A 44 5.59 -27.90 2.99
CA THR A 44 5.40 -26.75 2.09
C THR A 44 4.87 -25.51 2.84
N GLU A 45 5.17 -24.32 2.30
CA GLU A 45 4.66 -23.06 2.84
C GLU A 45 3.23 -22.74 2.35
N ASP A 46 2.48 -21.96 3.13
CA ASP A 46 1.27 -21.32 2.60
C ASP A 46 1.64 -20.19 1.64
N HIS A 47 1.32 -20.35 0.36
CA HIS A 47 1.66 -19.38 -0.68
C HIS A 47 1.02 -18.00 -0.46
N HIS A 48 -0.05 -17.90 0.34
CA HIS A 48 -0.67 -16.62 0.65
C HIS A 48 0.22 -15.72 1.53
N ILE A 49 1.19 -16.28 2.27
CA ILE A 49 2.11 -15.50 3.09
C ILE A 49 2.93 -14.50 2.25
N TYR A 50 3.24 -14.86 1.00
CA TYR A 50 3.95 -13.95 0.11
C TYR A 50 3.12 -12.72 -0.23
N PHE A 51 1.80 -12.87 -0.39
CA PHE A 51 0.90 -11.75 -0.66
C PHE A 51 0.77 -10.79 0.54
N SER A 52 0.96 -11.28 1.77
CA SER A 52 0.95 -10.41 2.96
C SER A 52 2.20 -9.51 2.99
N GLY A 53 3.37 -10.06 2.69
CA GLY A 53 4.58 -9.25 2.49
C GLY A 53 4.45 -8.26 1.32
N ASP A 54 3.80 -8.70 0.24
CA ASP A 54 3.58 -7.90 -0.97
C ASP A 54 2.71 -6.66 -0.70
N ILE A 55 1.68 -6.75 0.14
CA ILE A 55 0.85 -5.59 0.50
C ILE A 55 1.62 -4.57 1.34
N VAL A 56 2.54 -5.01 2.21
CA VAL A 56 3.41 -4.14 3.00
C VAL A 56 4.42 -3.44 2.09
N GLN A 57 5.10 -4.21 1.24
CA GLN A 57 6.11 -3.68 0.32
C GLN A 57 5.52 -2.68 -0.68
N GLN A 58 4.29 -2.90 -1.14
CA GLN A 58 3.65 -1.98 -2.09
C GLN A 58 3.10 -0.73 -1.41
N SER A 59 2.59 -0.86 -0.18
CA SER A 59 2.03 0.28 0.57
C SER A 59 3.12 1.23 1.09
N VAL A 60 4.27 0.72 1.54
CA VAL A 60 5.39 1.56 2.01
C VAL A 60 5.92 2.49 0.91
N SER A 61 5.84 2.06 -0.36
CA SER A 61 6.28 2.85 -1.51
C SER A 61 5.31 3.96 -1.93
N LEU A 62 4.06 3.99 -1.44
CA LEU A 62 3.09 5.00 -1.86
C LEU A 62 3.51 6.42 -1.46
N ALA A 63 3.91 6.63 -0.21
CA ALA A 63 4.32 7.93 0.30
C ALA A 63 5.58 8.49 -0.41
N PRO A 64 6.66 7.70 -0.62
CA PRO A 64 7.80 8.12 -1.42
C PRO A 64 7.45 8.53 -2.85
N GLU A 65 6.57 7.80 -3.55
CA GLU A 65 6.17 8.16 -4.92
C GLU A 65 5.38 9.47 -4.98
N ILE A 66 4.55 9.76 -3.97
CA ILE A 66 3.87 11.05 -3.84
C ILE A 66 4.89 12.17 -3.63
N LEU A 67 5.82 11.98 -2.68
CA LEU A 67 6.84 12.97 -2.36
C LEU A 67 7.74 13.27 -3.57
N ASN A 68 8.17 12.23 -4.27
CA ASN A 68 9.00 12.37 -5.47
C ASN A 68 8.25 13.10 -6.59
N ALA A 69 6.94 12.84 -6.78
CA ALA A 69 6.15 13.56 -7.77
C ALA A 69 5.98 15.06 -7.43
N GLU A 70 5.85 15.41 -6.16
CA GLU A 70 5.76 16.80 -5.69
C GLU A 70 7.08 17.56 -5.83
N LEU A 71 8.21 16.91 -5.54
CA LEU A 71 9.53 17.53 -5.58
C LEU A 71 10.14 17.56 -6.99
N GLU A 72 9.65 16.75 -7.92
CA GLU A 72 10.20 16.65 -9.26
C GLU A 72 9.82 17.85 -10.14
N ARG A 73 10.84 18.49 -10.71
CA ARG A 73 10.71 19.67 -11.59
C ARG A 73 10.44 19.28 -13.03
N HIS A 74 10.97 18.13 -13.47
CA HIS A 74 10.84 17.67 -14.84
C HIS A 74 9.54 16.90 -15.04
N SER A 75 8.70 17.38 -15.95
CA SER A 75 7.38 16.82 -16.19
C SER A 75 7.43 15.32 -16.54
N ASP A 76 8.37 14.86 -17.36
CA ASP A 76 8.48 13.45 -17.76
C ASP A 76 8.74 12.52 -16.55
N ARG A 77 9.62 12.93 -15.64
CA ARG A 77 9.94 12.20 -14.41
C ARG A 77 8.80 12.23 -13.40
N LYS A 78 8.13 13.38 -13.27
CA LYS A 78 6.90 13.51 -12.47
C LYS A 78 5.84 12.50 -12.93
N HIS A 79 5.62 12.39 -14.24
CA HIS A 79 4.68 11.42 -14.82
C HIS A 79 5.08 9.96 -14.54
N LYS A 80 6.37 9.64 -14.47
CA LYS A 80 6.84 8.30 -14.08
C LYS A 80 6.46 7.97 -12.63
N HIS A 81 6.65 8.90 -11.69
CA HIS A 81 6.24 8.72 -10.29
C HIS A 81 4.72 8.53 -10.15
N ILE A 82 3.94 9.35 -10.86
CA ILE A 82 2.47 9.19 -10.92
C ILE A 82 2.07 7.81 -11.48
N ALA A 83 2.73 7.35 -12.55
CA ALA A 83 2.46 6.05 -13.14
C ALA A 83 2.83 4.91 -12.18
N SER A 84 3.98 5.00 -11.50
CA SER A 84 4.39 4.07 -10.44
C SER A 84 3.38 4.01 -9.31
N LEU A 85 2.92 5.17 -8.81
CA LEU A 85 1.89 5.24 -7.78
C LEU A 85 0.61 4.52 -8.21
N ARG A 86 0.12 4.76 -9.43
CA ARG A 86 -1.06 4.06 -9.98
C ARG A 86 -0.87 2.54 -10.04
N ARG A 87 0.32 2.09 -10.47
CA ARG A 87 0.66 0.66 -10.54
C ARG A 87 0.69 0.02 -9.15
N LEU A 88 1.35 0.65 -8.19
CA LEU A 88 1.43 0.20 -6.80
C LEU A 88 0.04 0.09 -6.17
N THR A 89 -0.80 1.13 -6.27
CA THR A 89 -2.16 1.10 -5.73
C THR A 89 -3.00 -0.03 -6.37
N ASN A 90 -2.83 -0.29 -7.66
CA ASN A 90 -3.54 -1.38 -8.34
C ASN A 90 -3.03 -2.76 -7.93
N ARG A 91 -1.72 -2.95 -7.77
CA ARG A 91 -1.14 -4.20 -7.25
C ARG A 91 -1.63 -4.47 -5.83
N LEU A 92 -1.61 -3.45 -4.98
CA LEU A 92 -2.05 -3.53 -3.58
C LEU A 92 -3.53 -3.93 -3.51
N TYR A 93 -4.37 -3.32 -4.36
CA TYR A 93 -5.77 -3.70 -4.49
C TYR A 93 -5.93 -5.17 -4.94
N LYS A 94 -5.20 -5.62 -5.96
CA LYS A 94 -5.27 -7.03 -6.43
C LYS A 94 -4.81 -8.03 -5.36
N ASN A 95 -3.70 -7.73 -4.69
CA ASN A 95 -3.16 -8.59 -3.63
C ASN A 95 -4.11 -8.69 -2.44
N SER A 96 -4.86 -7.63 -2.11
CA SER A 96 -5.90 -7.71 -1.09
C SER A 96 -7.01 -8.73 -1.42
N TYR A 97 -7.39 -8.93 -2.70
CA TYR A 97 -8.33 -9.99 -3.06
C TYR A 97 -7.70 -11.38 -3.08
N ARG A 98 -6.39 -11.47 -3.41
CA ARG A 98 -5.67 -12.75 -3.36
C ARG A 98 -5.57 -13.27 -1.93
N LEU A 99 -5.31 -12.37 -0.98
CA LEU A 99 -5.28 -12.69 0.45
C LEU A 99 -6.65 -13.08 1.02
N GLU A 100 -7.75 -12.67 0.40
CA GLU A 100 -9.11 -13.06 0.86
C GLU A 100 -9.35 -14.58 0.76
N ARG A 101 -8.50 -15.29 0.01
CA ARG A 101 -8.53 -16.75 -0.14
C ARG A 101 -7.67 -17.49 0.89
N SER A 102 -6.96 -16.78 1.76
CA SER A 102 -6.15 -17.41 2.79
C SER A 102 -7.03 -18.08 3.86
N ASN A 103 -6.44 -19.06 4.55
CA ASN A 103 -7.05 -19.71 5.69
C ASN A 103 -6.68 -18.99 6.99
N SER A 104 -7.05 -17.71 7.10
CA SER A 104 -6.77 -16.87 8.26
C SER A 104 -7.98 -15.98 8.55
N ASN A 105 -8.21 -15.67 9.83
CA ASN A 105 -9.21 -14.66 10.23
C ASN A 105 -8.76 -13.23 9.88
N GLY A 106 -7.45 -13.03 9.67
CA GLY A 106 -6.88 -11.75 9.26
C GLY A 106 -7.43 -11.24 7.92
N LYS A 107 -8.03 -12.13 7.11
CA LYS A 107 -8.69 -11.75 5.87
C LYS A 107 -9.91 -10.84 6.08
N ASP A 108 -10.52 -10.86 7.26
CA ASP A 108 -11.70 -10.04 7.58
C ASP A 108 -11.38 -8.53 7.64
N PHE A 109 -10.10 -8.17 7.72
CA PHE A 109 -9.63 -6.79 7.63
C PHE A 109 -9.39 -6.31 6.18
N LEU A 110 -9.33 -7.21 5.20
CA LEU A 110 -9.11 -6.86 3.78
C LEU A 110 -10.23 -6.01 3.16
N PRO A 111 -11.53 -6.17 3.50
CA PRO A 111 -12.57 -5.20 3.15
C PRO A 111 -12.23 -3.76 3.60
N ILE A 112 -11.66 -3.59 4.79
CA ILE A 112 -11.27 -2.28 5.33
C ILE A 112 -10.13 -1.70 4.48
N LEU A 113 -9.07 -2.48 4.23
CA LEU A 113 -7.96 -2.07 3.37
C LEU A 113 -8.46 -1.62 1.98
N ARG A 114 -9.38 -2.38 1.37
CA ARG A 114 -9.98 -2.04 0.08
C ARG A 114 -10.79 -0.73 0.14
N SER A 115 -11.50 -0.47 1.24
CA SER A 115 -12.21 0.79 1.46
C SER A 115 -11.24 1.97 1.52
N GLU A 116 -10.14 1.82 2.26
CA GLU A 116 -9.11 2.85 2.37
C GLU A 116 -8.41 3.10 1.04
N LEU A 117 -8.16 2.07 0.23
CA LEU A 117 -7.63 2.20 -1.14
C LEU A 117 -8.61 2.93 -2.08
N LYS A 118 -9.93 2.72 -1.92
CA LYS A 118 -10.93 3.47 -2.69
C LYS A 118 -10.91 4.95 -2.32
N LYS A 119 -10.79 5.29 -1.02
CA LYS A 119 -10.63 6.67 -0.56
C LYS A 119 -9.33 7.29 -1.07
N PHE A 120 -8.23 6.56 -1.01
CA PHE A 120 -6.93 6.97 -1.56
C PHE A 120 -7.02 7.29 -3.06
N LYS A 121 -7.66 6.43 -3.86
CA LYS A 121 -7.85 6.70 -5.31
C LYS A 121 -8.65 7.99 -5.56
N LYS A 122 -9.61 8.34 -4.71
CA LYS A 122 -10.33 9.62 -4.81
C LYS A 122 -9.42 10.80 -4.50
N LEU A 123 -8.61 10.70 -3.44
CA LEU A 123 -7.61 11.73 -3.09
C LEU A 123 -6.57 11.87 -4.19
N GLN A 124 -6.08 10.77 -4.75
CA GLN A 124 -5.14 10.75 -5.87
C GLN A 124 -5.68 11.52 -7.09
N ARG A 125 -6.95 11.35 -7.45
CA ARG A 125 -7.54 12.10 -8.56
C ARG A 125 -7.57 13.60 -8.29
N LYS A 126 -7.94 14.01 -7.07
CA LYS A 126 -7.97 15.43 -6.68
C LYS A 126 -6.56 16.03 -6.68
N TRP A 127 -5.62 15.30 -6.11
CA TRP A 127 -4.21 15.68 -6.06
C TRP A 127 -3.58 15.81 -7.46
N LEU A 128 -3.93 14.94 -8.40
CA LEU A 128 -3.45 15.07 -9.78
C LEU A 128 -3.92 16.34 -10.49
N LEU A 129 -4.98 17.00 -10.02
CA LEU A 129 -5.43 18.29 -10.55
C LEU A 129 -4.62 19.47 -10.00
N THR A 130 -3.79 19.23 -8.98
CA THR A 130 -2.95 20.27 -8.34
C THR A 130 -1.47 20.18 -8.72
N LEU A 131 -1.09 19.18 -9.54
CA LEU A 131 0.29 18.90 -9.97
C LEU A 131 0.63 19.45 -11.36
#